data_AF-A0A926BJA0-F1
#
_entry.id   AF-A0A926BJA0-F1
#
_cell.length_a   1.000
_cell.length_b   1.000
_cell.length_c   1.000
_cell.angle_alpha   90.00
_cell.angle_beta   90.00
_cell.angle_gamma   90.00
#
_symmetry.space_group_name_H-M   'P 1'
#
loop_
_entity.id
_entity.type
_entity.pdbx_description
1 polymer ?
#
loop_
_entity_poly.entity_id
_entity_poly.type
_entity_poly.pdbx_seq_one_letter_code
_entity_poly.pdbx_strand_id
1 'polypeptide(L)'
;MKRIFINVSLALAVLTILSLTTTSNAQNLITNPGFESGINSWTLTGSGRSDTYAFYRDMTPTPPAFGSRLFAFNTGDGTPNAVLSQSFATTPGATYSVSFVFGNYSTAQPSTQSITADVVNTADSAVLNFAIATDSVPGRQSTFNAV
;
A
#
# COMPACT_ATOMS: atom_id res chain seq x y z
N MET A 1 -17.80 -77.34 6.28
CA MET A 1 -17.60 -75.91 6.59
C MET A 1 -17.23 -75.19 5.30
N LYS A 2 -18.01 -74.18 4.89
CA LYS A 2 -17.83 -73.44 3.63
C LYS A 2 -17.30 -72.05 3.99
N ARG A 3 -16.12 -71.66 3.50
CA ARG A 3 -15.51 -70.34 3.75
C ARG A 3 -15.88 -69.39 2.61
N ILE A 4 -16.31 -68.18 2.97
CA ILE A 4 -16.58 -67.07 2.04
C ILE A 4 -15.39 -66.11 2.08
N PHE A 5 -14.93 -65.67 0.91
CA PHE A 5 -13.91 -64.63 0.76
C PHE A 5 -14.62 -63.31 0.45
N ILE A 6 -14.29 -62.27 1.21
CA ILE A 6 -14.76 -60.89 0.96
C ILE A 6 -13.64 -60.16 0.23
N ASN A 7 -13.92 -59.65 -0.96
CA ASN A 7 -13.01 -58.80 -1.71
C ASN A 7 -12.90 -57.44 -1.03
N VAL A 8 -11.68 -57.04 -0.67
CA VAL A 8 -11.39 -55.66 -0.25
C VAL A 8 -11.10 -54.86 -1.51
N SER A 9 -12.01 -53.96 -1.88
CA SER A 9 -11.70 -52.93 -2.86
C SER A 9 -10.85 -51.85 -2.18
N LEU A 10 -9.62 -51.64 -2.65
CA LEU A 10 -8.87 -50.41 -2.36
C LEU A 10 -9.62 -49.27 -3.06
N ALA A 11 -10.37 -48.48 -2.29
CA ALA A 11 -10.75 -47.16 -2.75
C ALA A 11 -9.51 -46.28 -2.65
N LEU A 12 -8.87 -46.01 -3.79
CA LEU A 12 -7.89 -44.94 -3.91
C LEU A 12 -8.66 -43.63 -3.69
N ALA A 13 -8.70 -43.13 -2.45
CA ALA A 13 -9.18 -41.78 -2.19
C ALA A 13 -8.13 -40.82 -2.75
N VAL A 14 -8.31 -40.40 -4.00
CA VAL A 14 -7.60 -39.22 -4.52
C VAL A 14 -8.06 -38.06 -3.66
N LEU A 15 -7.22 -37.63 -2.71
CA LEU A 15 -7.39 -36.36 -2.02
C LEU A 15 -7.20 -35.27 -3.09
N THR A 16 -8.31 -34.85 -3.69
CA THR A 16 -8.33 -33.62 -4.46
C THR A 16 -8.10 -32.50 -3.47
N ILE A 17 -6.87 -31.97 -3.43
CA ILE A 17 -6.64 -30.64 -2.90
C ILE A 17 -7.36 -29.72 -3.87
N LEU A 18 -8.62 -29.39 -3.57
CA LEU A 18 -9.29 -28.27 -4.19
C LEU A 18 -8.57 -27.04 -3.65
N SER A 19 -7.54 -26.59 -4.36
CA SER A 19 -7.01 -25.25 -4.17
C SER A 19 -8.11 -24.30 -4.65
N LEU A 20 -9.03 -23.94 -3.75
CA LEU A 20 -9.89 -22.80 -3.97
C LEU A 20 -8.97 -21.60 -4.05
N THR A 21 -8.63 -21.18 -5.26
CA THR A 21 -8.16 -19.82 -5.49
C THR A 21 -9.36 -18.93 -5.24
N THR A 22 -9.59 -18.56 -3.97
CA THR A 22 -10.50 -17.47 -3.67
C THR A 22 -9.93 -16.26 -4.39
N THR A 23 -10.56 -15.85 -5.49
CA THR A 23 -10.36 -14.53 -6.06
C THR A 23 -10.92 -13.56 -5.01
N SER A 24 -10.07 -13.25 -4.03
CA SER A 24 -10.25 -12.11 -3.15
C SER A 24 -10.55 -10.94 -4.08
N ASN A 25 -11.77 -10.41 -4.01
CA ASN A 25 -12.00 -9.06 -4.48
C ASN A 25 -10.96 -8.22 -3.74
N ALA A 26 -10.04 -7.58 -4.46
CA ALA A 26 -8.89 -6.92 -3.85
C ALA A 26 -9.39 -5.82 -2.90
N GLN A 27 -9.65 -6.19 -1.66
CA GLN A 27 -10.07 -5.29 -0.61
C GLN A 27 -8.84 -4.45 -0.28
N ASN A 28 -9.01 -3.12 -0.33
CA ASN A 28 -7.97 -2.25 0.19
C ASN A 28 -7.84 -2.52 1.70
N LEU A 29 -6.68 -3.01 2.11
CA LEU A 29 -6.38 -3.36 3.50
C LEU A 29 -6.02 -2.14 4.34
N ILE A 30 -5.74 -1.02 3.68
CA ILE A 30 -5.45 0.25 4.31
C ILE A 30 -6.76 0.95 4.66
N THR A 31 -6.86 1.35 5.92
CA THR A 31 -7.94 2.19 6.44
C THR A 31 -7.61 3.66 6.21
N ASN A 32 -8.63 4.46 5.86
CA ASN A 32 -8.47 5.87 5.46
C ASN A 32 -7.37 6.09 4.38
N PRO A 33 -7.40 5.35 3.25
CA PRO A 33 -6.31 5.34 2.27
C PRO A 33 -6.16 6.65 1.48
N GLY A 34 -7.23 7.46 1.41
CA GLY A 34 -7.23 8.77 0.75
C GLY A 34 -7.12 9.94 1.72
N PHE A 35 -6.87 9.69 3.01
CA PHE A 35 -6.73 10.72 4.04
C PHE A 35 -7.96 11.62 4.27
N GLU A 36 -9.14 11.22 3.81
CA GLU A 36 -10.40 11.97 3.99
C GLU A 36 -10.78 12.17 5.47
N SER A 37 -10.23 11.35 6.36
CA SER A 37 -10.33 11.49 7.82
C SER A 37 -9.05 12.04 8.47
N GLY A 38 -8.21 12.77 7.72
CA GLY A 38 -6.92 13.27 8.19
C GLY A 38 -5.90 12.13 8.37
N ILE A 39 -5.08 12.19 9.42
CA ILE A 39 -4.13 11.11 9.78
C ILE A 39 -4.77 10.00 10.65
N ASN A 40 -6.09 9.96 10.76
CA ASN A 40 -6.75 8.87 11.48
C ASN A 40 -6.34 7.51 10.85
N SER A 41 -5.98 6.56 11.71
CA SER A 41 -5.38 5.26 11.35
C SER A 41 -3.97 5.28 10.76
N TRP A 42 -3.33 6.44 10.67
CA TRP A 42 -1.94 6.57 10.23
C TRP A 42 -1.06 7.02 11.40
N THR A 43 0.11 6.43 11.50
CA THR A 43 1.16 6.87 12.41
C THR A 43 2.09 7.80 11.63
N LEU A 44 2.24 9.04 12.12
CA LEU A 44 3.17 10.02 11.57
C LEU A 44 4.33 10.20 12.54
N THR A 45 5.56 10.00 12.06
CA THR A 45 6.79 10.28 12.80
C THR A 45 7.68 11.24 12.03
N GLY A 46 8.65 11.84 12.73
CA GLY A 46 9.67 12.69 12.13
C GLY A 46 9.24 14.11 11.74
N SER A 47 7.95 14.44 11.69
CA SER A 47 7.49 15.82 11.46
C SER A 47 7.49 16.64 12.77
N GLY A 48 8.56 17.37 13.04
CA GLY A 48 8.62 18.28 14.19
C GLY A 48 7.80 19.57 14.05
N ARG A 49 7.16 19.80 12.89
CA ARG A 49 6.46 21.05 12.57
C ARG A 49 5.21 20.83 11.70
N SER A 50 4.22 21.70 11.90
CA SER A 50 2.97 21.75 11.12
C SER A 50 3.18 22.24 9.67
N ASP A 51 4.37 22.73 9.34
CA ASP A 51 4.79 23.10 7.98
C ASP A 51 5.29 21.89 7.18
N THR A 52 5.37 20.69 7.77
CA THR A 52 5.98 19.50 7.15
C THR A 52 4.96 18.62 6.42
N TYR A 53 3.67 18.80 6.74
CA TYR A 53 2.55 18.17 6.05
C TYR A 53 1.33 19.09 6.01
N ALA A 54 0.57 19.00 4.92
CA ALA A 54 -0.68 19.74 4.78
C ALA A 54 -1.73 18.85 4.12
N PHE A 55 -2.97 19.00 4.59
CA PHE A 55 -4.15 18.52 3.88
C PHE A 55 -4.61 19.61 2.95
N TYR A 56 -4.29 19.46 1.67
CA TYR A 56 -4.83 20.36 0.67
C TYR A 56 -6.21 19.89 0.25
N ARG A 57 -7.19 20.76 0.48
CA ARG A 57 -8.46 20.75 -0.23
C ARG A 57 -8.27 21.66 -1.43
N ASP A 58 -8.58 21.17 -2.63
CA ASP A 58 -8.68 21.98 -3.83
C ASP A 58 -7.37 22.68 -4.26
N MET A 59 -6.24 21.95 -4.26
CA MET A 59 -5.02 22.44 -4.91
C MET A 59 -5.25 22.60 -6.42
N THR A 60 -4.99 23.79 -6.96
CA THR A 60 -4.98 24.04 -8.40
C THR A 60 -3.55 24.36 -8.85
N PRO A 61 -3.07 23.83 -9.98
CA PRO A 61 -3.80 23.06 -11.00
C PRO A 61 -3.89 21.55 -10.73
N THR A 62 -3.24 21.01 -9.70
CA THR A 62 -3.24 19.59 -9.35
C THR A 62 -4.14 19.29 -8.15
N PRO A 63 -5.42 18.94 -8.34
CA PRO A 63 -6.29 18.54 -7.24
C PRO A 63 -5.91 17.16 -6.69
N PRO A 64 -6.34 16.79 -5.47
CA PRO A 64 -6.19 15.42 -4.98
C PRO A 64 -6.71 14.38 -5.97
N ALA A 65 -5.99 13.27 -6.13
CA ALA A 65 -6.35 12.20 -7.07
C ALA A 65 -7.68 11.52 -6.71
N PHE A 66 -8.00 11.50 -5.41
CA PHE A 66 -9.21 10.93 -4.87
C PHE A 66 -9.79 11.86 -3.82
N GLY A 67 -11.12 11.94 -3.77
CA GLY A 67 -11.83 12.71 -2.75
C GLY A 67 -11.43 14.19 -2.74
N SER A 68 -11.16 14.70 -1.55
CA SER A 68 -10.89 16.12 -1.29
C SER A 68 -9.58 16.35 -0.57
N ARG A 69 -8.82 15.30 -0.24
CA ARG A 69 -7.61 15.42 0.57
C ARG A 69 -6.45 14.63 -0.01
N LEU A 70 -5.26 15.13 0.30
CA LEU A 70 -3.99 14.45 0.09
C LEU A 70 -3.09 14.70 1.30
N PHE A 71 -2.08 13.86 1.47
CA PHE A 71 -1.00 14.10 2.41
C PHE A 71 0.22 14.64 1.65
N ALA A 72 0.71 15.81 2.02
CA ALA A 72 1.92 16.38 1.45
C ALA A 72 3.13 16.06 2.34
N PHE A 73 4.20 15.54 1.76
CA PHE A 73 5.49 15.42 2.44
C PHE A 73 6.35 16.66 2.16
N ASN A 74 7.11 17.09 3.16
CA ASN A 74 8.15 18.11 3.02
C ASN A 74 7.64 19.41 2.36
N THR A 75 6.50 19.91 2.82
CA THR A 75 6.02 21.23 2.38
C THR A 75 7.01 22.31 2.79
N GLY A 76 7.34 23.22 1.88
CA GLY A 76 8.33 24.28 2.11
C GLY A 76 9.79 23.89 1.90
N ASP A 77 10.07 22.68 1.39
CA ASP A 77 11.43 22.23 0.99
C ASP A 77 12.46 22.25 2.14
N GLY A 78 12.03 21.77 3.31
CA GLY A 78 12.90 21.56 4.47
C GLY A 78 13.66 20.23 4.42
N THR A 79 14.29 19.86 5.53
CA THR A 79 14.94 18.54 5.65
C THR A 79 13.88 17.43 5.63
N PRO A 80 13.93 16.49 4.67
CA PRO A 80 12.94 15.42 4.58
C PRO A 80 13.14 14.40 5.70
N ASN A 81 12.21 14.37 6.66
CA ASN A 81 12.28 13.46 7.80
C ASN A 81 10.93 12.84 8.21
N ALA A 82 9.84 13.18 7.52
CA ALA A 82 8.52 12.64 7.85
C ALA A 82 8.35 11.21 7.33
N VAL A 83 7.80 10.33 8.18
CA VAL A 83 7.43 8.96 7.84
C VAL A 83 5.96 8.75 8.19
N LEU A 84 5.19 8.27 7.22
CA LEU A 84 3.77 7.93 7.40
C LEU A 84 3.62 6.41 7.27
N SER A 85 3.03 5.76 8.27
CA SER A 85 2.91 4.30 8.31
C SER A 85 1.55 3.83 8.82
N GLN A 86 1.15 2.64 8.38
CA GLN A 86 -0.01 1.90 8.88
C GLN A 86 0.30 0.41 8.85
N SER A 87 -0.11 -0.31 9.88
CA SER A 87 -0.04 -1.77 9.91
C SER A 87 -1.38 -2.37 9.47
N PHE A 88 -1.32 -3.49 8.75
CA PHE A 88 -2.48 -4.25 8.32
C PHE A 88 -2.22 -5.74 8.51
N ALA A 89 -3.29 -6.53 8.67
CA ALA A 89 -3.16 -7.98 8.83
C ALA A 89 -2.87 -8.65 7.48
N THR A 90 -1.95 -9.60 7.47
CA THR A 90 -1.66 -10.46 6.33
C THR A 90 -2.13 -11.90 6.61
N THR A 91 -2.29 -12.68 5.54
CA THR A 91 -2.65 -14.09 5.55
C THR A 91 -1.51 -14.86 4.90
N PRO A 92 -0.95 -15.90 5.56
CA PRO A 92 0.11 -16.70 4.96
C PRO A 92 -0.30 -17.29 3.60
N GLY A 93 0.60 -17.18 2.61
CA GLY A 93 0.36 -17.68 1.26
C GLY A 93 -0.46 -16.76 0.36
N ALA A 94 -0.91 -15.60 0.84
CA ALA A 94 -1.57 -14.60 0.02
C ALA A 94 -0.56 -13.68 -0.70
N THR A 95 -0.91 -13.28 -1.92
CA THR A 95 -0.20 -12.24 -2.68
C THR A 95 -0.83 -10.88 -2.43
N TYR A 96 0.00 -9.85 -2.30
CA TYR A 96 -0.43 -8.47 -2.05
C TYR A 96 0.11 -7.56 -3.14
N SER A 97 -0.66 -6.55 -3.53
CA SER A 97 -0.19 -5.47 -4.38
C SER A 97 -0.27 -4.15 -3.63
N VAL A 98 0.75 -3.31 -3.78
CA VAL A 98 0.78 -1.95 -3.23
C VAL A 98 0.66 -0.96 -4.37
N SER A 99 -0.28 -0.02 -4.26
CA SER A 99 -0.39 1.09 -5.19
C SER A 99 -0.77 2.38 -4.48
N PHE A 100 -0.25 3.50 -4.97
CA PHE A 100 -0.62 4.83 -4.51
C PHE A 100 -0.39 5.86 -5.61
N VAL A 101 -1.14 6.96 -5.54
CA VAL A 101 -0.91 8.13 -6.38
C VAL A 101 -0.07 9.14 -5.61
N PHE A 102 0.94 9.68 -6.28
CA PHE A 102 1.83 10.72 -5.76
C PHE A 102 1.99 11.80 -6.82
N GLY A 103 2.57 12.95 -6.47
CA GLY A 103 2.76 14.00 -7.46
C GLY A 103 3.68 15.11 -6.99
N ASN A 104 4.14 15.89 -7.96
CA ASN A 104 4.89 17.11 -7.72
C ASN A 104 3.93 18.31 -7.75
N TYR A 105 3.72 18.93 -6.58
CA TYR A 105 2.81 20.08 -6.41
C TYR A 105 3.54 21.43 -6.36
N SER A 106 4.82 21.47 -6.73
CA SER A 106 5.57 22.72 -6.84
C SER A 106 5.12 23.54 -8.05
N THR A 107 5.06 24.85 -7.89
CA THR A 107 4.88 25.82 -9.00
C THR A 107 6.22 26.34 -9.53
N ALA A 108 7.34 25.98 -8.90
CA ALA A 108 8.69 26.39 -9.28
C ALA A 108 9.36 25.34 -10.19
N GLN A 109 10.20 25.82 -11.11
CA GLN A 109 10.88 25.00 -12.13
C GLN A 109 12.42 25.16 -12.05
N PRO A 110 13.19 24.06 -12.13
CA PRO A 110 12.77 22.66 -12.13
C PRO A 110 12.40 22.19 -10.71
N SER A 111 11.53 21.18 -10.60
CA SER A 111 11.28 20.50 -9.33
C SER A 111 11.12 19.00 -9.53
N THR A 112 11.65 18.23 -8.58
CA THR A 112 11.53 16.76 -8.52
C THR A 112 11.06 16.38 -7.12
N GLN A 113 10.10 15.47 -7.05
CA GLN A 113 9.64 14.83 -5.82
C GLN A 113 9.93 13.34 -5.90
N SER A 114 10.44 12.78 -4.80
CA SER A 114 10.67 11.36 -4.63
C SER A 114 10.11 10.90 -3.29
N ILE A 115 9.34 9.81 -3.32
CA ILE A 115 8.79 9.17 -2.12
C ILE A 115 9.36 7.77 -2.04
N THR A 116 9.84 7.43 -0.85
CA THR A 116 10.19 6.07 -0.49
C THR A 116 8.95 5.32 -0.02
N ALA A 117 8.70 4.14 -0.58
CA ALA A 117 7.72 3.19 -0.09
C ALA A 117 8.42 1.89 0.33
N ASP A 118 8.12 1.44 1.54
CA ASP A 118 8.63 0.19 2.11
C ASP A 118 7.49 -0.58 2.77
N VAL A 119 7.54 -1.91 2.70
CA VAL A 119 6.63 -2.81 3.42
C VAL A 119 7.50 -3.72 4.27
N VAL A 120 7.42 -3.52 5.57
CA VAL A 120 8.18 -4.27 6.57
C VAL A 120 7.27 -5.24 7.32
N ASN A 121 7.87 -6.29 7.91
CA ASN A 121 7.19 -7.17 8.84
C ASN A 121 7.15 -6.55 10.25
N THR A 122 6.56 -7.26 11.20
CA THR A 122 6.49 -6.84 12.61
C THR A 122 7.84 -6.75 13.33
N ALA A 123 8.92 -7.20 12.69
CA ALA A 123 10.30 -7.08 13.16
C ALA A 123 11.10 -6.03 12.36
N ASP A 124 10.41 -5.10 11.68
CA ASP A 124 10.99 -4.04 10.84
C ASP A 124 11.93 -4.54 9.73
N SER A 125 11.78 -5.79 9.31
CA SER A 125 12.52 -6.33 8.17
C SER A 125 11.71 -6.12 6.89
N ALA A 126 12.35 -5.57 5.85
CA ALA A 126 11.74 -5.38 4.54
C ALA A 126 11.20 -6.72 3.98
N VAL A 127 9.92 -6.71 3.64
CA VAL A 127 9.17 -7.84 3.04
C VAL A 127 9.00 -7.60 1.54
N LEU A 128 8.85 -6.35 1.13
CA LEU A 128 9.01 -5.93 -0.27
C LEU A 128 10.35 -5.24 -0.45
N ASN A 129 10.92 -5.32 -1.66
CA ASN A 129 12.06 -4.49 -2.00
C ASN A 129 11.64 -3.02 -1.89
N PHE A 130 12.42 -2.24 -1.15
CA PHE A 130 12.35 -0.79 -1.09
C PHE A 130 12.16 -0.19 -2.49
N ALA A 131 11.16 0.68 -2.64
CA ALA A 131 10.87 1.33 -3.91
C ALA A 131 10.90 2.86 -3.76
N ILE A 132 11.51 3.52 -4.74
CA ILE A 132 11.47 4.99 -4.87
C ILE A 132 10.52 5.32 -6.01
N ALA A 133 9.47 6.07 -5.70
CA ALA A 133 8.57 6.66 -6.68
C ALA A 133 9.00 8.11 -6.95
N THR A 134 9.30 8.47 -8.20
CA THR A 134 9.83 9.80 -8.57
C THR A 134 8.96 10.48 -9.63
N ASP A 135 8.66 11.77 -9.43
CA ASP A 135 7.99 12.63 -10.41
C ASP A 135 8.76 13.96 -10.55
N SER A 136 9.24 14.21 -11.77
CA SER A 136 9.99 15.42 -12.14
C SER A 136 9.19 16.38 -13.00
N VAL A 137 7.88 16.14 -13.19
CA VAL A 137 7.01 17.04 -13.96
C VAL A 137 6.15 17.83 -12.97
N PRO A 138 6.35 19.15 -12.85
CA PRO A 138 5.61 19.93 -11.87
C PRO A 138 4.14 20.07 -12.27
N GLY A 139 3.25 20.01 -11.27
CA GLY A 139 1.82 19.98 -11.52
C GLY A 139 1.36 18.66 -12.15
N ARG A 140 2.06 17.54 -11.92
CA ARG A 140 1.63 16.22 -12.37
C ARG A 140 1.45 15.25 -11.20
N GLN A 141 0.51 14.34 -11.38
CA GLN A 141 0.36 13.12 -10.57
C GLN A 141 0.83 11.89 -11.35
N SER A 142 1.45 10.97 -10.63
CA SER A 142 1.95 9.69 -11.11
C SER A 142 1.42 8.57 -10.21
N THR A 143 1.33 7.36 -10.76
CA THR A 143 0.89 6.17 -9.99
C THR A 143 2.07 5.25 -9.77
N PHE A 144 2.27 4.84 -8.52
CA PHE A 144 3.16 3.75 -8.15
C PHE A 144 2.37 2.44 -8.07
N ASN A 145 2.94 1.35 -8.58
CA ASN A 145 2.40 0.00 -8.44
C ASN A 145 3.54 -0.99 -8.17
N ALA A 146 3.37 -1.85 -7.16
CA ALA A 146 4.23 -2.98 -6.85
C ALA A 146 3.38 -4.23 -6.55
N VAL A 147 3.91 -5.40 -6.88
CA VAL A 147 3.33 -6.74 -6.64
C VAL A 147 4.33 -7.57 -5.86
#